data_AF-A0A919SQ99-F1
#
_entry.id   AF-A0A919SQ99-F1
#
_cell.length_a   1.000
_cell.length_b   1.000
_cell.length_c   1.000
_cell.angle_alpha   90.00
_cell.angle_beta   90.00
_cell.angle_gamma   90.00
#
_symmetry.space_group_name_H-M   'P 1'
#
loop_
_entity.id
_entity.type
_entity.pdbx_description
1 polymer ?
#
loop_
_entity_poly.entity_id
_entity_poly.type
_entity_poly.pdbx_seq_one_letter_code
_entity_poly.pdbx_strand_id
1 'polypeptide(L)'
;MERWLPRLYREQLVEAVDAGAIRLERLPLADREVKDPKALAHLNGRWSSTSPLHRAGNAVFAYLLERGTEPAMVHLHGRDVENDVTPYFAGFGLRYLDAMQRCLTEHGGKEWIEVVPPPSGGTCSRSGSSPSRVRGSRRSDGRERGRCYFEASRNGL
;
A
#
# COMPACT_ATOMS: atom_id res chain seq x y z
N MET A 1 -13.35 8.74 6.84
CA MET A 1 -12.26 8.69 5.84
C MET A 1 -11.08 9.54 6.29
N GLU A 2 -9.85 9.07 6.04
CA GLU A 2 -8.58 9.63 6.49
C GLU A 2 -8.37 11.11 6.08
N ARG A 3 -8.16 12.02 7.04
CA ARG A 3 -8.03 13.47 6.78
C ARG A 3 -6.75 13.87 6.03
N TRP A 4 -5.79 12.96 5.89
CA TRP A 4 -4.50 13.23 5.25
C TRP A 4 -4.52 13.06 3.72
N LEU A 5 -5.58 12.49 3.14
CA LEU A 5 -5.79 12.47 1.70
C LEU A 5 -6.32 13.83 1.19
N PRO A 6 -5.82 14.36 0.06
CA PRO A 6 -6.41 15.53 -0.59
C PRO A 6 -7.92 15.34 -0.84
N ARG A 7 -8.71 16.42 -0.73
CA ARG A 7 -10.18 16.35 -0.78
C ARG A 7 -10.71 15.65 -2.03
N LEU A 8 -10.15 15.97 -3.19
CA LEU A 8 -10.55 15.38 -4.47
C LEU A 8 -10.50 13.84 -4.44
N TYR A 9 -9.38 13.26 -4.00
CA TYR A 9 -9.23 11.81 -3.89
C TYR A 9 -10.14 11.21 -2.83
N ARG A 10 -10.43 11.95 -1.75
CA ARG A 10 -11.39 11.50 -0.74
C ARG A 10 -12.79 11.38 -1.29
N GLU A 11 -13.25 12.39 -2.02
CA GLU A 11 -14.58 12.39 -2.64
C GLU A 11 -14.73 11.21 -3.60
N GLN A 12 -13.75 10.99 -4.50
CA GLN A 12 -13.76 9.87 -5.45
C GLN A 12 -13.79 8.50 -4.76
N LEU A 13 -12.98 8.31 -3.72
CA LEU A 13 -12.94 7.04 -2.98
C LEU A 13 -14.21 6.81 -2.16
N VAL A 14 -14.81 7.87 -1.58
CA VAL A 14 -16.11 7.76 -0.89
C VAL A 14 -17.19 7.37 -1.87
N GLU A 15 -17.28 8.04 -3.02
CA GLU A 15 -18.24 7.69 -4.07
C GLU A 15 -18.09 6.24 -4.52
N ALA A 16 -16.86 5.76 -4.73
CA ALA A 16 -16.60 4.39 -5.14
C ALA A 16 -16.96 3.36 -4.05
N VAL A 17 -16.76 3.69 -2.76
CA VAL A 17 -17.17 2.84 -1.63
C VAL A 17 -18.69 2.84 -1.48
N ASP A 18 -19.33 4.01 -1.55
CA ASP A 18 -20.78 4.16 -1.39
C ASP A 18 -21.55 3.49 -2.55
N ALA A 19 -20.99 3.53 -3.76
CA ALA A 19 -21.48 2.76 -4.91
C ALA A 19 -21.23 1.25 -4.80
N GLY A 20 -20.50 0.80 -3.78
CA GLY A 20 -20.13 -0.60 -3.59
C GLY A 20 -19.10 -1.12 -4.59
N ALA A 21 -18.45 -0.25 -5.37
CA ALA A 21 -17.48 -0.65 -6.39
C ALA A 21 -16.18 -1.20 -5.76
N ILE A 22 -15.78 -0.65 -4.61
CA ILE A 22 -14.56 -1.03 -3.89
C ILE A 22 -14.82 -1.19 -2.39
N ARG A 23 -13.92 -1.93 -1.73
CA ARG A 23 -13.64 -1.85 -0.30
C ARG A 23 -12.36 -1.08 -0.07
N LEU A 24 -12.31 -0.30 0.99
CA LEU A 24 -11.15 0.47 1.39
C LEU A 24 -10.73 0.07 2.80
N GLU A 25 -9.47 -0.33 2.99
CA GLU A 25 -8.91 -0.68 4.28
C GLU A 25 -7.52 -0.09 4.50
N ARG A 26 -7.15 0.09 5.77
CA ARG A 26 -5.82 0.60 6.13
C ARG A 26 -4.89 -0.58 6.37
N LEU A 27 -3.78 -0.61 5.66
CA LEU A 27 -2.81 -1.70 5.77
C LEU A 27 -1.60 -1.31 6.63
N PRO A 28 -1.17 -2.18 7.56
CA PRO A 28 0.13 -2.06 8.19
C PRO A 28 1.20 -2.73 7.32
N LEU A 29 1.91 -1.95 6.49
CA LEU A 29 3.08 -2.48 5.77
C LEU A 29 4.35 -2.31 6.61
N ALA A 30 5.02 -3.41 6.91
CA ALA A 30 6.29 -3.41 7.63
C ALA A 30 7.44 -3.02 6.68
N ASP A 31 8.41 -2.25 7.20
CA ASP A 31 9.65 -1.95 6.49
C ASP A 31 10.54 -3.19 6.51
N ARG A 32 10.38 -4.07 5.51
CA ARG A 32 11.07 -5.36 5.41
C ARG A 32 11.75 -5.49 4.06
N GLU A 33 12.96 -6.05 4.05
CA GLU A 33 13.64 -6.39 2.81
C GLU A 33 13.03 -7.64 2.18
N VAL A 34 12.71 -7.55 0.89
CA VAL A 34 12.26 -8.69 0.10
C VAL A 34 13.46 -9.52 -0.36
N LYS A 35 13.33 -10.85 -0.34
CA LYS A 35 14.38 -11.79 -0.80
C LYS A 35 14.08 -12.42 -2.15
N ASP A 36 12.84 -12.29 -2.63
CA ASP A 36 12.45 -12.82 -3.93
C ASP A 36 13.30 -12.19 -5.05
N PRO A 37 13.96 -13.01 -5.89
CA PRO A 37 14.85 -12.49 -6.93
C PRO A 37 14.16 -11.59 -7.95
N LYS A 38 12.91 -11.88 -8.33
CA LYS A 38 12.16 -11.09 -9.33
C LYS A 38 11.78 -9.74 -8.76
N ALA A 39 11.25 -9.72 -7.54
CA ALA A 39 10.95 -8.48 -6.83
C ALA A 39 12.21 -7.63 -6.64
N LEU A 40 13.31 -8.23 -6.21
CA LEU A 40 14.59 -7.53 -6.03
C LEU A 40 15.13 -6.96 -7.33
N ALA A 41 15.13 -7.74 -8.42
CA ALA A 41 15.57 -7.28 -9.73
C ALA A 41 14.75 -6.08 -10.20
N HIS A 42 13.43 -6.12 -10.04
CA HIS A 42 12.54 -5.00 -10.38
C HIS A 42 12.83 -3.74 -9.57
N LEU A 43 13.01 -3.88 -8.25
CA LEU A 43 13.29 -2.73 -7.38
C LEU A 43 14.66 -2.10 -7.69
N ASN A 44 15.70 -2.94 -7.80
CA ASN A 44 17.08 -2.49 -8.03
C ASN A 44 17.26 -1.89 -9.44
N GLY A 45 16.49 -2.34 -10.43
CA GLY A 45 16.48 -1.77 -11.77
C GLY A 45 15.80 -0.39 -11.86
N ARG A 46 15.08 0.03 -10.82
CA ARG A 46 14.26 1.27 -10.85
C ARG A 46 14.72 2.34 -9.89
N TRP A 47 15.20 1.95 -8.71
CA TRP A 47 15.53 2.88 -7.64
C TRP A 47 16.79 2.44 -6.90
N SER A 48 17.54 3.40 -6.37
CA SER A 48 18.63 3.09 -5.44
C SER A 48 18.08 2.48 -4.14
N SER A 49 18.88 1.67 -3.46
CA SER A 49 18.52 1.07 -2.16
C SER A 49 18.20 2.10 -1.06
N THR A 50 18.75 3.31 -1.19
CA THR A 50 18.48 4.44 -0.27
C THR A 50 17.19 5.20 -0.60
N SER A 51 16.55 4.90 -1.74
CA SER A 51 15.36 5.62 -2.18
C SER A 51 14.14 5.30 -1.31
N PRO A 52 13.36 6.32 -0.91
CA PRO A 52 12.04 6.14 -0.34
C PRO A 52 11.11 5.21 -1.14
N LEU A 53 11.22 5.22 -2.47
CA LEU A 53 10.39 4.38 -3.36
C LEU A 53 10.88 2.92 -3.37
N HIS A 54 12.19 2.70 -3.24
CA HIS A 54 12.75 1.36 -3.09
C HIS A 54 12.28 0.70 -1.78
N ARG A 55 12.30 1.47 -0.68
CA ARG A 55 11.75 1.03 0.60
C ARG A 55 10.24 0.77 0.56
N ALA A 56 9.46 1.64 -0.11
CA ALA A 56 8.02 1.43 -0.28
C ALA A 56 7.73 0.16 -1.09
N GLY A 57 8.48 -0.07 -2.17
CA GLY A 57 8.36 -1.28 -2.97
C GLY A 57 8.72 -2.55 -2.20
N ASN A 58 9.76 -2.50 -1.37
CA ASN A 58 10.10 -3.59 -0.44
C ASN A 58 8.93 -3.94 0.49
N ALA A 59 8.33 -2.95 1.14
CA ALA A 59 7.20 -3.15 2.05
C ALA A 59 5.96 -3.75 1.34
N VAL A 60 5.66 -3.27 0.12
CA VAL A 60 4.56 -3.81 -0.71
C VAL A 60 4.83 -5.25 -1.10
N PHE A 61 6.03 -5.57 -1.61
CA PHE A 61 6.35 -6.92 -2.02
C PHE A 61 6.37 -7.88 -0.83
N ALA A 62 6.92 -7.49 0.32
CA ALA A 62 6.89 -8.31 1.52
C ALA A 62 5.45 -8.71 1.89
N TYR A 63 4.52 -7.75 1.87
CA TYR A 63 3.11 -8.01 2.16
C TYR A 63 2.45 -8.94 1.14
N LEU A 64 2.66 -8.70 -0.16
CA LEU A 64 2.06 -9.51 -1.22
C LEU A 64 2.62 -10.94 -1.24
N LEU A 65 3.94 -11.09 -1.07
CA LEU A 65 4.60 -12.40 -1.04
C LEU A 65 4.19 -13.22 0.20
N GLU A 66 4.02 -12.58 1.36
CA GLU A 66 3.51 -13.25 2.57
C GLU A 66 2.10 -13.83 2.35
N ARG A 67 1.31 -13.25 1.44
CA ARG A 67 -0.01 -13.73 1.03
C ARG A 67 0.03 -14.74 -0.13
N GLY A 68 1.21 -15.08 -0.62
CA GLY A 68 1.40 -16.02 -1.74
C GLY A 68 1.18 -15.40 -3.12
N THR A 69 1.14 -14.07 -3.26
CA THR A 69 1.05 -13.41 -4.57
C THR A 69 2.38 -13.53 -5.30
N GLU A 70 2.35 -14.01 -6.55
CA GLU A 70 3.54 -14.07 -7.38
C GLU A 70 3.98 -12.66 -7.84
N PRO A 71 5.27 -12.30 -7.76
CA PRO A 71 5.77 -10.99 -8.17
C PRO A 71 5.44 -10.63 -9.63
N ALA A 72 5.43 -11.62 -10.53
CA ALA A 72 5.16 -11.43 -11.95
C ALA A 72 3.76 -10.88 -12.24
N MET A 73 2.82 -11.05 -11.31
CA MET A 73 1.44 -10.57 -11.41
C MET A 73 1.23 -9.15 -10.84
N VAL A 74 2.32 -8.47 -10.47
CA VAL A 74 2.27 -7.15 -9.84
C VAL A 74 2.57 -6.04 -10.86
N HIS A 75 1.69 -5.05 -10.91
CA HIS A 75 1.95 -3.76 -11.55
C HIS A 75 2.39 -2.76 -10.48
N LEU A 76 3.69 -2.47 -10.41
CA LEU A 76 4.24 -1.58 -9.39
C LEU A 76 4.47 -0.20 -9.99
N HIS A 77 3.78 0.81 -9.49
CA HIS A 77 4.05 2.23 -9.72
C HIS A 77 4.28 2.56 -11.21
N GLY A 78 3.34 2.20 -12.08
CA GLY A 78 3.38 2.50 -13.51
C GLY A 78 4.25 1.54 -14.35
N ARG A 79 4.68 0.40 -13.80
CA ARG A 79 5.42 -0.62 -14.57
C ARG A 79 5.12 -2.03 -14.06
N ASP A 80 4.79 -2.92 -14.99
CA ASP A 80 4.67 -4.35 -14.74
C ASP A 80 6.01 -4.95 -14.32
N VAL A 81 5.98 -5.91 -13.39
CA VAL A 81 7.19 -6.63 -12.98
C VAL A 81 7.68 -7.52 -14.12
N GLU A 82 6.75 -8.25 -14.76
CA GLU A 82 7.10 -9.21 -15.81
C GLU A 82 5.95 -9.45 -16.79
N ASN A 83 4.75 -9.75 -16.29
CA ASN A 83 3.62 -10.14 -17.15
C ASN A 83 2.80 -8.93 -17.61
N ASP A 84 2.11 -9.08 -18.74
CA ASP A 84 1.13 -8.08 -19.23
C ASP A 84 -0.21 -8.15 -18.47
N VAL A 85 -0.48 -9.25 -17.76
CA VAL A 85 -1.68 -9.44 -16.94
C VAL A 85 -1.31 -9.33 -15.47
N THR A 86 -1.61 -8.19 -14.87
CA THR A 86 -1.17 -7.80 -13.52
C THR A 86 -2.36 -7.40 -12.64
N PRO A 87 -3.08 -8.36 -12.04
CA PRO A 87 -4.28 -8.06 -11.24
C PRO A 87 -3.98 -7.35 -9.90
N TYR A 88 -2.71 -7.30 -9.47
CA TYR A 88 -2.30 -6.67 -8.22
C TYR A 88 -1.53 -5.38 -8.51
N PHE A 89 -2.09 -4.25 -8.13
CA PHE A 89 -1.53 -2.93 -8.39
C PHE A 89 -0.95 -2.34 -7.11
N ALA A 90 0.13 -1.58 -7.25
CA ALA A 90 0.60 -0.75 -6.15
C ALA A 90 1.09 0.62 -6.62
N GLY A 91 0.52 1.68 -6.04
CA GLY A 91 0.84 3.07 -6.32
C GLY A 91 1.57 3.72 -5.14
N PHE A 92 2.38 4.75 -5.43
CA PHE A 92 3.10 5.51 -4.41
C PHE A 92 2.79 7.00 -4.55
N GLY A 93 2.42 7.64 -3.45
CA GLY A 93 2.23 9.09 -3.36
C GLY A 93 1.05 9.63 -4.17
N LEU A 94 0.01 8.82 -4.38
CA LEU A 94 -1.23 9.15 -5.08
C LEU A 94 -1.07 9.46 -6.57
N ARG A 95 0.12 9.21 -7.14
CA ARG A 95 0.46 9.61 -8.52
C ARG A 95 -0.45 8.99 -9.59
N TYR A 96 -0.93 7.78 -9.34
CA TYR A 96 -1.72 7.00 -10.29
C TYR A 96 -3.10 6.63 -9.71
N LEU A 97 -3.53 7.31 -8.65
CA LEU A 97 -4.76 6.93 -7.95
C LEU A 97 -6.01 7.14 -8.83
N ASP A 98 -5.95 8.06 -9.78
CA ASP A 98 -6.99 8.26 -10.80
C ASP A 98 -7.17 7.05 -11.74
N ALA A 99 -6.12 6.25 -11.95
CA ALA A 99 -6.19 5.02 -12.72
C ALA A 99 -6.79 3.86 -11.91
N MET A 100 -6.72 3.91 -10.58
CA MET A 100 -7.13 2.81 -9.69
C MET A 100 -8.55 2.32 -9.98
N GLN A 101 -9.52 3.24 -10.09
CA GLN A 101 -10.91 2.86 -10.28
C GLN A 101 -11.08 2.04 -11.55
N ARG A 102 -10.56 2.51 -12.69
CA ARG A 102 -10.59 1.78 -13.97
C ARG A 102 -9.85 0.45 -13.88
N CYS A 103 -8.69 0.39 -13.23
CA CYS A 103 -7.95 -0.86 -13.02
C CYS A 103 -8.80 -1.91 -12.28
N LEU A 104 -9.49 -1.51 -11.21
CA LEU A 104 -10.29 -2.40 -10.38
C LEU A 104 -11.65 -2.76 -11.00
N THR A 105 -12.31 -1.83 -11.71
CA THR A 105 -13.66 -2.04 -12.23
C THR A 105 -13.68 -2.60 -13.65
N GLU A 106 -12.76 -2.15 -14.52
CA GLU A 106 -12.79 -2.42 -15.96
C GLU A 106 -11.71 -3.41 -16.41
N HIS A 107 -10.54 -3.42 -15.76
CA HIS A 107 -9.39 -4.24 -16.18
C HIS A 107 -9.19 -5.52 -15.36
N GLY A 108 -10.19 -5.93 -14.58
CA GLY A 108 -10.12 -7.17 -13.79
C GLY A 108 -9.11 -7.12 -12.63
N GLY A 109 -8.70 -5.92 -12.22
CA GLY A 109 -7.86 -5.73 -11.05
C GLY A 109 -8.54 -6.28 -9.79
N LYS A 110 -7.74 -6.99 -8.98
CA LYS A 110 -8.19 -7.58 -7.72
C LYS A 110 -7.97 -6.60 -6.56
N GLU A 111 -6.81 -5.95 -6.58
CA GLU A 111 -6.30 -5.19 -5.44
C GLU A 111 -5.43 -4.02 -5.91
N TRP A 112 -5.53 -2.90 -5.20
CA TRP A 112 -4.66 -1.74 -5.31
C TRP A 112 -4.12 -1.36 -3.94
N ILE A 113 -2.80 -1.38 -3.77
CA ILE A 113 -2.12 -0.90 -2.56
C ILE A 113 -1.56 0.49 -2.83
N GLU A 114 -2.02 1.49 -2.09
CA GLU A 114 -1.49 2.84 -2.17
C GLU A 114 -0.62 3.16 -0.96
N VAL A 115 0.65 3.46 -1.23
CA VAL A 115 1.62 3.91 -0.23
C VAL A 115 1.68 5.42 -0.20
N VAL A 116 1.19 6.03 0.87
CA VAL A 116 1.18 7.48 1.02
C VAL A 116 2.23 7.90 2.05
N PRO A 117 3.12 8.84 1.70
CA PRO A 117 4.00 9.41 2.71
C PRO A 117 3.16 10.02 3.83
N PRO A 118 3.57 9.86 5.10
CA PRO A 118 2.90 10.54 6.18
C PRO A 118 2.99 12.06 5.93
N PRO A 119 1.92 12.84 6.19
CA PRO A 119 2.04 14.29 6.17
C PRO A 119 3.16 14.69 7.13
N SER A 120 3.99 15.65 6.73
CA SER A 120 5.18 16.10 7.46
C SER A 120 4.93 16.22 8.97
N GLY A 121 5.32 15.20 9.75
CA GLY A 121 5.13 15.14 11.21
C GLY A 121 4.13 14.11 11.76
N GLY A 122 3.36 13.41 10.92
CA GLY A 122 2.42 12.37 11.35
C GLY A 122 3.06 11.00 11.46
N THR A 123 3.13 10.41 12.66
CA THR A 123 3.33 8.96 12.78
C THR A 123 2.02 8.26 12.47
N CYS A 124 2.05 7.23 11.63
CA CYS A 124 0.89 6.40 11.35
C CYS A 124 0.60 5.51 12.58
N SER A 125 -0.09 6.06 13.58
CA SER A 125 -0.46 5.29 14.78
C SER A 125 -1.52 4.26 14.42
N ARG A 126 -1.27 3.01 14.82
CA ARG A 126 -2.22 1.90 14.77
C ARG A 126 -3.44 2.29 15.59
N SER A 127 -4.61 2.45 14.97
CA SER A 127 -5.87 2.61 15.71
C SER A 127 -6.26 1.26 16.27
N GLY A 128 -5.62 0.88 17.38
CA GLY A 128 -6.01 -0.28 18.18
C GLY A 128 -7.02 0.16 19.23
N SER A 129 -8.21 -0.43 19.19
CA SER A 129 -9.17 -0.43 20.29
C SER A 129 -8.45 -0.76 21.60
N SER A 130 -8.62 0.08 22.61
CA SER A 130 -8.02 -0.05 23.94
C SER A 130 -8.23 -1.43 24.55
N PRO A 131 -7.18 -2.06 25.10
CA PRO A 131 -7.31 -2.87 26.29
C PRO A 131 -6.75 -2.10 27.50
N SER A 132 -7.57 -2.13 28.54
CA SER A 132 -7.34 -1.73 29.92
C SER A 132 -5.88 -1.81 30.39
N ARG A 133 -5.46 -0.75 31.09
CA ARG A 133 -4.18 -0.56 31.80
C ARG A 133 -3.64 -1.84 32.46
N VAL A 134 -2.38 -2.18 32.16
CA VAL A 134 -1.47 -2.78 33.15
C VAL A 134 -0.15 -1.99 33.11
N ARG A 135 0.31 -1.61 34.30
CA ARG A 135 1.42 -0.69 34.56
C ARG A 135 2.74 -1.46 34.59
N GLY A 136 3.75 -0.96 33.89
CA GLY A 136 5.16 -1.25 34.18
C GLY A 136 5.93 -1.93 33.05
N SER A 137 6.71 -1.14 32.32
CA SER A 137 8.12 -1.40 32.00
C SER A 137 8.57 -0.40 30.93
N ARG A 138 9.60 0.39 31.25
CA ARG A 138 10.26 1.27 30.27
C ARG A 138 10.93 0.38 29.23
N ARG A 139 10.36 0.31 28.04
CA ARG A 139 11.08 -0.12 26.83
C ARG A 139 11.20 1.07 25.89
N SER A 140 12.40 1.20 25.37
CA SER A 140 12.89 2.15 24.38
C SER A 140 11.84 2.38 23.30
N ASP A 141 11.31 3.61 23.22
CA ASP A 141 10.36 4.02 22.19
C ASP A 141 11.13 4.23 20.88
N GLY A 142 11.43 3.12 20.20
CA GLY A 142 11.88 3.12 18.83
C GLY A 142 10.72 3.58 17.95
N ARG A 143 10.61 4.90 17.74
CA ARG A 143 9.63 5.49 16.82
C ARG A 143 9.82 4.90 15.42
N GLU A 144 9.06 3.87 15.10
CA GLU A 144 8.80 3.47 13.73
C GLU A 144 8.17 4.68 13.03
N ARG A 145 8.93 5.28 12.11
CA ARG A 145 8.38 6.27 11.17
C ARG A 145 7.52 5.51 10.15
N GLY A 146 6.38 5.00 10.59
CA GLY A 146 5.44 4.29 9.75
C GLY A 146 4.85 5.23 8.70
N ARG A 147 4.94 4.85 7.42
CA ARG A 147 4.12 5.50 6.38
C ARG A 147 2.67 5.04 6.52
N CYS A 148 1.77 5.77 5.89
CA CYS A 148 0.37 5.38 5.87
C CYS A 148 0.08 4.68 4.55
N TYR A 149 -0.48 3.48 4.67
CA TYR A 149 -0.81 2.63 3.56
C TYR A 149 -2.29 2.34 3.61
N PHE A 150 -2.92 2.26 2.44
CA PHE A 150 -4.26 1.74 2.31
C PHE A 150 -4.35 0.80 1.14
N GLU A 151 -5.30 -0.12 1.23
CA GLU A 151 -5.69 -1.02 0.16
C GLU A 151 -7.08 -0.64 -0.30
N ALA A 152 -7.26 -0.61 -1.60
CA ALA A 152 -8.54 -0.62 -2.25
C ALA A 152 -8.68 -1.91 -3.04
N SER A 153 -9.74 -2.67 -2.79
CA SER A 153 -9.97 -3.95 -3.44
C SER A 153 -11.38 -4.03 -4.00
N ARG A 154 -11.55 -4.75 -5.10
CA ARG A 154 -12.87 -4.91 -5.73
C ARG A 154 -13.81 -5.69 -4.81
N ASN A 155 -15.10 -5.33 -4.80
CA ASN A 155 -16.13 -6.15 -4.15
C ASN A 155 -16.51 -7.36 -5.03
N GLY A 156 -16.58 -8.56 -4.44
CA GLY A 156 -17.16 -9.75 -5.08
C GLY A 156 -16.19 -10.83 -5.59
N LEU A 157 -15.08 -11.07 -4.88
CA LEU A 157 -14.32 -12.33 -4.95
C LEU A 157 -14.35 -13.03 -3.58
#